data_AF-W4QKD7-F1
#
_entry.id   AF-W4QKD7-F1
#
_cell.length_a   1.000
_cell.length_b   1.000
_cell.length_c   1.000
_cell.angle_alpha   90.00
_cell.angle_beta   90.00
_cell.angle_gamma   90.00
#
_symmetry.space_group_name_H-M   'P 1'
#
loop_
_entity.id
_entity.type
_entity.pdbx_description
1 polymer ?
#
loop_
_entity_poly.entity_id
_entity_poly.type
_entity_poly.pdbx_seq_one_letter_code
_entity_poly.pdbx_strand_id
1 'polypeptide(L)'
;MIRVAGREGAAIMKLGARQMMLAKAISEHDHLIASKLAYVLAGGDVRAGTLVSEQYMLDLEREAFLSLCGEPKTQARMEHMLMKGKPLRN
;
A
#
# COMPACT_ATOMS: atom_id res chain seq x y z
N MET A 1 -0.69 18.51 -13.18
CA MET A 1 0.57 17.77 -12.98
C MET A 1 0.88 17.76 -11.49
N ILE A 2 1.25 16.60 -10.94
CA ILE A 2 1.47 16.37 -9.51
C ILE A 2 2.96 16.07 -9.31
N ARG A 3 3.60 16.73 -8.34
CA ARG A 3 4.99 16.42 -7.96
C ARG A 3 5.00 15.29 -6.95
N VAL A 4 5.77 14.24 -7.20
CA VAL A 4 5.76 13.03 -6.36
C VAL A 4 7.06 12.84 -5.57
N ALA A 5 6.96 12.11 -4.47
CA ALA A 5 8.09 11.81 -3.60
C ALA A 5 9.08 10.79 -4.20
N GLY A 6 8.63 10.00 -5.17
CA GLY A 6 9.44 9.04 -5.91
C GLY A 6 9.94 7.87 -5.07
N ARG A 7 10.79 7.05 -5.69
CA ARG A 7 11.36 5.81 -5.14
C ARG A 7 12.01 6.03 -3.77
N GLU A 8 12.67 7.18 -3.60
CA GLU A 8 13.29 7.58 -2.34
C GLU A 8 12.25 7.75 -1.23
N GLY A 9 11.13 8.45 -1.51
CA GLY A 9 10.01 8.58 -0.57
C GLY A 9 9.34 7.24 -0.27
N ALA A 10 9.15 6.39 -1.28
CA ALA A 10 8.61 5.04 -1.09
C ALA A 10 9.50 4.19 -0.16
N ALA A 11 10.82 4.29 -0.29
CA ALA A 11 11.77 3.54 0.53
C ALA A 11 11.66 3.93 2.02
N ILE A 12 11.53 5.22 2.32
CA ILE A 12 11.38 5.71 3.71
C ILE A 12 10.08 5.20 4.32
N MET A 13 8.96 5.27 3.58
CA MET A 13 7.67 4.76 4.04
C MET A 13 7.70 3.24 4.29
N LYS A 14 8.31 2.48 3.36
CA LYS A 14 8.49 1.02 3.52
C LYS A 14 9.37 0.68 4.71
N LEU A 15 10.43 1.45 4.96
CA LEU A 15 11.24 1.28 6.16
C LEU A 15 10.41 1.48 7.42
N GLY A 16 9.61 2.55 7.49
CA GLY A 16 8.70 2.80 8.62
C GLY A 16 7.73 1.63 8.86
N ALA A 17 7.08 1.13 7.81
CA ALA A 17 6.20 -0.04 7.90
C ALA A 17 6.96 -1.28 8.40
N ARG A 18 8.19 -1.50 7.92
CA ARG A 18 9.02 -2.62 8.35
C ARG A 18 9.38 -2.52 9.83
N GLN A 19 9.72 -1.33 10.33
CA GLN A 19 9.96 -1.11 11.75
C GLN A 19 8.73 -1.41 12.60
N MET A 20 7.52 -1.02 12.14
CA MET A 20 6.26 -1.34 12.82
C MET A 20 6.01 -2.85 12.87
N MET A 21 6.34 -3.56 11.78
CA MET A 21 6.20 -5.02 11.73
C MET A 21 7.16 -5.70 12.70
N LEU A 22 8.43 -5.25 12.74
CA LEU A 22 9.44 -5.76 13.68
C LEU A 22 9.05 -5.49 15.14
N ALA A 23 8.43 -4.33 15.40
CA ALA A 23 7.86 -3.99 16.71
C ALA A 23 6.58 -4.78 17.04
N LYS A 24 6.14 -5.72 16.18
CA LYS A 24 4.89 -6.49 16.29
C LYS A 24 3.63 -5.60 16.39
N ALA A 25 3.72 -4.35 15.94
CA ALA A 25 2.60 -3.42 15.95
C ALA A 25 1.65 -3.67 14.76
N ILE A 26 2.14 -4.28 13.68
CA ILE A 26 1.38 -4.65 12.49
C ILE A 26 1.70 -6.09 12.06
N SER A 27 0.76 -6.75 11.37
CA SER A 27 1.00 -8.09 10.81
C SER A 27 1.89 -8.02 9.57
N GLU A 28 2.36 -9.18 9.10
CA GLU A 28 3.04 -9.28 7.81
C GLU A 28 2.14 -8.85 6.63
N HIS A 29 0.84 -9.13 6.71
CA HIS A 29 -0.11 -8.69 5.69
C HIS A 29 -0.34 -7.18 5.74
N ASP A 30 -0.40 -6.60 6.94
CA ASP A 30 -0.44 -5.14 7.10
C ASP A 30 0.81 -4.48 6.48
N HIS A 31 1.99 -5.09 6.63
CA HIS A 31 3.23 -4.63 6.00
C HIS A 31 3.18 -4.72 4.46
N LEU A 32 2.61 -5.79 3.91
CA LEU A 32 2.39 -5.94 2.46
C LEU A 32 1.49 -4.80 1.94
N ILE A 33 0.37 -4.56 2.59
CA ILE A 33 -0.57 -3.47 2.25
C ILE A 33 0.14 -2.11 2.34
N ALA A 34 0.83 -1.84 3.45
CA ALA A 34 1.57 -0.60 3.65
C ALA A 34 2.66 -0.38 2.59
N SER A 35 3.31 -1.45 2.15
CA SER A 35 4.33 -1.38 1.09
C SER A 35 3.75 -1.03 -0.28
N LYS A 36 2.54 -1.52 -0.60
CA LYS A 36 1.79 -1.13 -1.82
C LYS A 36 1.31 0.32 -1.73
N LEU A 37 0.78 0.75 -0.58
CA LEU A 37 0.39 2.15 -0.34
C LEU A 37 1.59 3.10 -0.49
N ALA A 38 2.74 2.74 0.11
CA ALA A 38 3.97 3.52 -0.03
C ALA A 38 4.40 3.71 -1.49
N TYR A 39 4.23 2.68 -2.33
CA TYR A 39 4.53 2.77 -3.76
C TYR A 39 3.58 3.73 -4.48
N VAL A 40 2.26 3.61 -4.26
CA VAL A 40 1.26 4.48 -4.90
C VAL A 40 1.43 5.93 -4.46
N LEU A 41 1.49 6.19 -3.14
CA LEU A 41 1.60 7.54 -2.59
C LEU A 41 2.89 8.25 -3.01
N ALA A 42 3.96 7.49 -3.26
CA ALA A 42 5.21 8.03 -3.76
C ALA A 42 5.22 8.27 -5.28
N GLY A 43 4.16 7.91 -6.01
CA GLY A 43 4.11 8.03 -7.47
C GLY A 43 4.90 6.96 -8.21
N GLY A 44 5.04 5.77 -7.62
CA GLY A 44 5.69 4.62 -8.24
C GLY A 44 7.22 4.67 -8.23
N ASP A 45 7.84 4.07 -9.25
CA ASP A 45 9.31 3.95 -9.36
C ASP A 45 9.97 5.10 -10.14
N VAL A 46 9.50 6.33 -9.93
CA VAL A 46 10.10 7.53 -10.54
C VAL A 46 11.00 8.26 -9.55
N ARG A 47 11.97 9.05 -10.05
CA ARG A 47 12.84 9.87 -9.18
C ARG A 47 12.02 10.87 -8.37
N ALA A 48 12.45 11.16 -7.14
CA ALA A 48 11.86 12.23 -6.34
C ALA A 48 11.77 13.56 -7.11
N GLY A 49 10.64 14.26 -6.98
CA GLY A 49 10.41 15.54 -7.64
C GLY A 49 9.90 15.46 -9.08
N THR A 50 9.78 14.26 -9.65
CA THR A 50 9.17 14.04 -10.96
C THR A 50 7.73 14.57 -10.98
N LEU A 51 7.34 15.20 -12.09
CA LEU A 51 5.96 15.60 -12.34
C LEU A 51 5.24 14.49 -13.10
N VAL A 52 4.10 14.06 -12.59
CA VAL A 52 3.26 13.04 -13.20
C VAL A 52 1.84 13.57 -13.46
N SER A 53 1.09 12.88 -14.30
CA SER A 53 -0.33 13.18 -14.51
C SER A 53 -1.18 12.57 -13.39
N GLU A 54 -2.40 13.07 -13.23
CA GLU A 54 -3.40 12.45 -12.35
C GLU A 54 -3.75 11.03 -12.82
N GLN A 55 -3.91 10.84 -14.14
CA GLN A 55 -4.19 9.53 -14.71
C GLN A 55 -3.11 8.50 -14.36
N TYR A 56 -1.84 8.89 -14.36
CA TYR A 56 -0.74 8.03 -13.94
C TYR A 56 -0.90 7.56 -12.48
N MET A 57 -1.30 8.47 -11.57
CA MET A 57 -1.56 8.11 -10.17
C MET A 57 -2.74 7.16 -10.04
N LEU A 58 -3.83 7.40 -10.77
CA LEU A 58 -5.02 6.53 -10.79
C LEU A 58 -4.69 5.13 -11.33
N ASP A 59 -3.81 5.03 -12.32
CA ASP A 59 -3.38 3.74 -12.85
C ASP A 59 -2.56 2.95 -11.82
N LEU A 60 -1.66 3.61 -11.08
CA LEU A 60 -0.91 3.00 -9.98
C LEU A 60 -1.85 2.51 -8.86
N GLU A 61 -2.82 3.35 -8.47
CA GLU A 61 -3.81 2.99 -7.46
C GLU A 61 -4.64 1.79 -7.89
N ARG A 62 -5.13 1.78 -9.13
CA ARG A 62 -5.91 0.67 -9.69
C ARG A 62 -5.13 -0.63 -9.67
N GLU A 63 -3.88 -0.62 -10.12
CA GLU A 63 -3.03 -1.82 -10.12
C GLU A 63 -2.81 -2.34 -8.70
N ALA A 64 -2.45 -1.45 -7.76
CA ALA A 64 -2.20 -1.83 -6.37
C ALA A 64 -3.46 -2.39 -5.69
N PHE A 65 -4.61 -1.76 -5.93
CA PHE A 65 -5.90 -2.20 -5.40
C PHE A 65 -6.27 -3.59 -5.93
N LEU A 66 -6.24 -3.79 -7.25
CA LEU A 66 -6.57 -5.09 -7.86
C LEU A 66 -5.62 -6.19 -7.39
N SER A 67 -4.32 -5.89 -7.28
CA SER A 67 -3.33 -6.81 -6.72
C SER A 67 -3.68 -7.21 -5.29
N LEU A 68 -4.08 -6.28 -4.42
CA LEU A 68 -4.46 -6.58 -3.04
C LEU A 68 -5.78 -7.34 -2.93
N CYS A 69 -6.75 -7.10 -3.82
CA CYS A 69 -7.98 -7.88 -3.89
C CYS A 69 -7.73 -9.36 -4.25
N GLY A 70 -6.64 -9.64 -4.98
CA GLY A 70 -6.20 -11.00 -5.28
C GLY A 70 -5.60 -11.75 -4.08
N GLU A 71 -5.26 -11.07 -2.99
CA GLU A 71 -4.62 -11.71 -1.83
C GLU A 71 -5.63 -12.48 -0.97
N PRO A 72 -5.39 -13.77 -0.66
CA PRO A 72 -6.30 -14.59 0.16
C PRO A 72 -6.60 -13.97 1.53
N LYS A 73 -5.60 -13.34 2.17
CA LYS A 73 -5.78 -12.67 3.46
C LYS A 73 -6.69 -11.44 3.35
N THR A 74 -6.63 -10.70 2.25
CA THR A 74 -7.54 -9.57 1.98
C THR A 74 -8.97 -10.09 1.79
N GLN A 75 -9.15 -11.16 1.02
CA GLN A 75 -10.45 -11.79 0.82
C GLN A 75 -11.06 -12.28 2.13
N ALA A 76 -10.26 -12.95 2.98
CA ALA A 76 -10.68 -13.37 4.31
C ALA A 76 -11.07 -12.18 5.21
N ARG A 77 -10.36 -11.04 5.12
CA ARG A 77 -10.73 -9.81 5.85
C ARG A 77 -12.09 -9.27 5.39
N MET A 78 -12.32 -9.24 4.08
CA MET A 78 -13.60 -8.80 3.50
C MET A 78 -14.75 -9.72 3.92
N GLU A 79 -14.59 -11.03 3.77
CA GLU A 79 -15.58 -12.03 4.17
C GLU A 79 -15.92 -11.91 5.66
N HIS A 80 -14.90 -11.85 6.52
CA HIS A 80 -15.11 -11.74 7.96
C HIS A 80 -15.83 -10.45 8.36
N MET A 81 -15.47 -9.33 7.72
CA MET A 81 -16.16 -8.05 7.94
C MET A 81 -17.63 -8.15 7.55
N LEU A 82 -17.94 -8.70 6.37
CA LEU A 82 -19.32 -8.86 5.88
C LEU A 82 -20.15 -9.80 6.77
N MET A 83 -19.54 -10.89 7.25
CA MET A 83 -20.24 -11.90 8.04
C MET A 83 -20.40 -11.54 9.51
N LYS A 84 -19.40 -10.86 10.10
CA LYS A 84 -19.34 -10.63 11.56
C LYS A 84 -19.42 -9.15 11.97
N GLY A 85 -19.35 -8.22 11.02
CA GLY A 85 -19.33 -6.78 11.28
C GLY A 85 -18.12 -6.30 12.07
N LYS A 86 -17.03 -7.09 12.13
CA LYS A 86 -15.81 -6.78 12.89
C LYS A 86 -14.57 -6.98 12.01
N PRO A 87 -13.49 -6.22 12.21
CA PRO A 87 -12.27 -6.40 11.45
C PRO A 87 -11.56 -7.72 11.84
N LEU A 88 -11.08 -8.44 10.83
CA LEU A 88 -10.14 -9.55 10.99
C LEU A 88 -8.71 -9.03 10.87
N ARG A 89 -7.83 -9.42 11.79
CA ARG A 89 -6.40 -9.07 11.73
C ARG A 89 -5.57 -10.33 11.53
N ASN A 90 -5.03 -10.50 10.33
CA ASN A 90 -4.25 -11.66 9.85
C ASN A 90 -3.02 -11.24 9.04
#